data_AF-A9GE91-F1
#
_entry.id   AF-A9GE91-F1
#
_cell.length_a   1.000
_cell.length_b   1.000
_cell.length_c   1.000
_cell.angle_alpha   90.00
_cell.angle_beta   90.00
_cell.angle_gamma   90.00
#
_symmetry.space_group_name_H-M   'P 1'
#
loop_
_entity.id
_entity.type
_entity.pdbx_description
1 polymer ?
#
loop_
_entity_poly.entity_id
_entity_poly.type
_entity_poly.pdbx_seq_one_letter_code
_entity_poly.pdbx_strand_id
1 'polypeptide(L)'
;MHELQSNGATNGEGGLLGDESGPQVESRRGRAFLTTLVRELFQTERSAMIHPRIEAERLGDAPPARAMRAVSSHAEATLSEIRPLLRERGLPISAGGSMVGAAFSALRDHLADHLLSTERSYRGTLLGMRHGVDLVELLQYVATVEGDTPLAAWCARWLSMRRPLVEAVAGELAWFAARPMRATRAAKDDVTAHVLRGLVNGVELVAQRLRRLLTFAG
;
A
#
# COMPACT_ATOMS: atom_id res chain seq x y z
N MET A 1 -43.46 -39.02 -56.87
CA MET A 1 -43.60 -39.51 -55.48
C MET A 1 -42.18 -39.82 -55.01
N HIS A 2 -41.47 -38.89 -54.38
CA HIS A 2 -41.54 -38.45 -52.97
C HIS A 2 -40.99 -39.48 -51.98
N GLU A 3 -40.15 -38.97 -51.05
CA GLU A 3 -39.45 -39.58 -49.88
C GLU A 3 -37.98 -39.99 -50.15
N LEU A 4 -36.96 -39.19 -49.77
CA LEU A 4 -36.44 -38.79 -48.44
C LEU A 4 -35.92 -39.94 -47.56
N GLN A 5 -34.60 -39.97 -47.33
CA GLN A 5 -33.92 -40.21 -46.04
C GLN A 5 -32.39 -40.12 -46.29
N SER A 6 -31.73 -39.01 -45.90
CA SER A 6 -31.14 -38.72 -44.57
C SER A 6 -29.67 -39.18 -44.51
N ASN A 7 -28.72 -38.29 -44.80
CA ASN A 7 -27.90 -37.56 -43.81
C ASN A 7 -27.14 -38.45 -42.81
N GLY A 8 -25.81 -38.55 -43.00
CA GLY A 8 -24.92 -39.23 -42.07
C GLY A 8 -23.43 -39.02 -42.40
N ALA A 9 -22.94 -37.78 -42.32
CA ALA A 9 -21.51 -37.51 -42.23
C ALA A 9 -21.29 -36.23 -41.42
N THR A 10 -21.41 -36.32 -40.10
CA THR A 10 -20.93 -35.29 -39.19
C THR A 10 -19.41 -35.35 -39.19
N ASN A 11 -18.79 -34.42 -39.93
CA ASN A 11 -17.39 -34.08 -39.75
C ASN A 11 -17.19 -33.69 -38.28
N GLY A 12 -16.55 -34.58 -37.54
CA GLY A 12 -16.02 -34.29 -36.22
C GLY A 12 -14.86 -33.32 -36.36
N GLU A 13 -15.18 -32.03 -36.52
CA GLU A 13 -14.26 -30.95 -36.15
C GLU A 13 -14.13 -30.99 -34.63
N GLY A 14 -13.33 -31.95 -34.17
CA GLY A 14 -12.69 -31.91 -32.86
C GLY A 14 -11.77 -30.71 -32.86
N GLY A 15 -12.35 -29.53 -32.61
CA GLY A 15 -11.65 -28.34 -32.21
C GLY A 15 -10.89 -28.66 -30.94
N LEU A 16 -9.67 -29.18 -31.12
CA LEU A 16 -8.57 -29.03 -30.19
C LEU A 16 -8.38 -27.52 -30.05
N LEU A 17 -9.17 -26.92 -29.17
CA LEU A 17 -8.86 -25.65 -28.54
C LEU A 17 -7.52 -25.90 -27.86
N GLY A 18 -6.45 -25.59 -28.60
CA GLY A 18 -5.10 -25.64 -28.13
C GLY A 18 -5.06 -24.91 -26.81
N ASP A 19 -4.64 -25.62 -25.77
CA ASP A 19 -4.31 -25.04 -24.49
C ASP A 19 -3.08 -24.15 -24.70
N GLU A 20 -3.30 -22.95 -25.25
CA GLU A 20 -2.29 -21.91 -25.41
C GLU A 20 -1.92 -21.29 -24.05
N SER A 21 -2.35 -21.89 -22.94
CA SER A 21 -1.90 -21.62 -21.57
C SER A 21 -0.53 -22.25 -21.29
N GLY A 22 0.38 -22.21 -22.27
CA GLY A 22 1.72 -22.76 -22.10
C GLY A 22 2.54 -22.02 -21.03
N PRO A 23 3.66 -22.63 -20.55
CA PRO A 23 4.53 -22.08 -19.49
C PRO A 23 5.01 -20.63 -19.72
N GLN A 24 5.06 -20.19 -20.98
CA GLN A 24 5.45 -18.83 -21.35
C GLN A 24 4.40 -17.77 -20.99
N VAL A 25 3.10 -18.10 -21.04
CA VAL A 25 2.02 -17.15 -20.68
C VAL A 25 2.00 -16.94 -19.17
N GLU A 26 2.19 -18.02 -18.39
CA GLU A 26 2.30 -17.97 -16.94
C GLU A 26 3.50 -17.12 -16.49
N SER A 27 4.68 -17.34 -17.10
CA SER A 27 5.87 -16.53 -16.81
C SER A 27 5.69 -15.03 -17.15
N ARG A 28 4.95 -14.69 -18.22
CA ARG A 28 4.62 -13.28 -18.53
C ARG A 28 3.70 -12.65 -17.47
N ARG A 29 2.70 -13.40 -16.97
CA ARG A 29 1.80 -12.94 -15.90
C ARG A 29 2.55 -12.77 -14.58
N GLY A 30 3.42 -13.72 -14.23
CA GLY A 30 4.29 -13.64 -13.06
C GLY A 30 5.16 -12.40 -13.09
N ARG A 31 5.80 -12.10 -14.23
CA ARG A 31 6.61 -10.89 -14.40
C ARG A 31 5.80 -9.59 -14.31
N ALA A 32 4.59 -9.55 -14.86
CA ALA A 32 3.71 -8.39 -14.74
C ALA A 32 3.26 -8.16 -13.30
N PHE A 33 2.96 -9.24 -12.56
CA PHE A 33 2.63 -9.17 -11.15
C PHE A 33 3.82 -8.68 -10.31
N LEU A 34 5.02 -9.22 -10.55
CA LEU A 34 6.26 -8.79 -9.91
C LEU A 34 6.54 -7.30 -10.12
N THR A 35 6.28 -6.80 -11.34
CA THR A 35 6.39 -5.37 -11.68
C THR A 35 5.45 -4.51 -10.82
N THR A 36 4.23 -4.97 -10.58
CA THR A 36 3.26 -4.28 -9.72
C THR A 36 3.72 -4.27 -8.26
N LEU A 37 4.14 -5.42 -7.72
CA LEU A 37 4.63 -5.55 -6.35
C LEU A 37 5.84 -4.64 -6.10
N VAL A 38 6.77 -4.57 -7.05
CA VAL A 38 7.96 -3.71 -6.96
C VAL A 38 7.58 -2.23 -6.92
N ARG A 39 6.59 -1.79 -7.72
CA ARG A 39 6.12 -0.40 -7.68
C ARG A 39 5.49 -0.08 -6.33
N GLU A 40 4.66 -0.98 -5.82
CA GLU A 40 4.04 -0.85 -4.51
C GLU A 40 5.08 -0.81 -3.39
N LEU A 41 6.16 -1.61 -3.51
CA LEU A 41 7.27 -1.61 -2.56
C LEU A 41 7.96 -0.25 -2.52
N PHE A 42 8.22 0.38 -3.66
CA PHE A 42 8.78 1.75 -3.69
C PHE A 42 7.85 2.77 -3.04
N GLN A 43 6.54 2.65 -3.23
CA GLN A 43 5.57 3.54 -2.61
C GLN A 43 5.57 3.34 -1.09
N THR A 44 5.53 2.09 -0.66
CA THR A 44 5.51 1.71 0.76
C THR A 44 6.81 2.07 1.48
N GLU A 45 7.98 1.88 0.86
CA GLU A 45 9.26 2.29 1.44
C GLU A 45 9.39 3.81 1.54
N ARG A 46 8.92 4.56 0.54
CA ARG A 46 8.86 6.02 0.65
C ARG A 46 7.94 6.46 1.79
N SER A 47 6.79 5.80 1.93
CA SER A 47 5.87 6.04 3.04
C SER A 47 6.53 5.75 4.40
N ALA A 48 7.19 4.59 4.53
CA ALA A 48 7.92 4.17 5.73
C ALA A 48 9.16 5.04 6.04
N MET A 49 9.71 5.74 5.04
CA MET A 49 10.76 6.74 5.26
C MET A 49 10.16 8.05 5.81
N ILE A 50 9.04 8.52 5.24
CA ILE A 50 8.49 9.85 5.51
C ILE A 50 7.62 9.88 6.77
N HIS A 51 6.59 9.04 6.83
CA HIS A 51 5.57 9.13 7.89
C HIS A 51 6.14 8.84 9.29
N PRO A 52 6.98 7.81 9.50
CA PRO A 52 7.58 7.58 10.81
C PRO A 52 8.46 8.75 11.27
N ARG A 53 9.15 9.42 10.34
CA ARG A 53 9.93 10.62 10.67
C ARG A 53 9.05 11.76 11.17
N ILE A 54 7.94 12.02 10.47
CA ILE A 54 6.94 13.03 10.89
C ILE A 54 6.37 12.71 12.27
N GLU A 55 5.98 11.45 12.51
CA GLU A 55 5.48 11.03 13.83
C GLU A 55 6.54 11.18 14.92
N ALA A 56 7.80 10.85 14.61
CA ALA A 56 8.90 11.00 15.56
C ALA A 56 9.21 12.46 15.88
N GLU A 57 9.08 13.39 14.92
CA GLU A 57 9.21 14.83 15.18
C GLU A 57 8.13 15.32 16.14
N ARG A 58 6.87 14.90 15.95
CA ARG A 58 5.74 15.23 16.83
C ARG A 58 5.91 14.72 18.26
N LEU A 59 6.48 13.52 18.39
CA LEU A 59 6.67 12.85 19.67
C LEU A 59 7.92 13.32 20.43
N GLY A 60 8.78 14.13 19.82
CA GLY A 60 10.04 14.60 20.41
C GLY A 60 10.98 13.44 20.71
N ASP A 61 11.57 13.39 21.90
CA ASP A 61 12.52 12.32 22.29
C ASP A 61 11.88 11.18 23.09
N ALA A 62 10.56 11.01 22.98
CA ALA A 62 9.87 9.90 23.61
C ALA A 62 10.34 8.54 23.02
N PRO A 63 10.26 7.44 23.78
CA PRO A 63 10.50 6.08 23.28
C PRO A 63 9.86 5.74 21.92
N PRO A 64 8.54 5.98 21.68
CA PRO A 64 7.92 5.75 20.36
C PRO A 64 8.58 6.53 19.22
N ALA A 65 9.10 7.74 19.48
CA ALA A 65 9.78 8.52 18.45
C ALA A 65 11.08 7.86 17.99
N ARG A 66 11.85 7.27 18.92
CA ARG A 66 13.09 6.57 18.59
C ARG A 66 12.84 5.33 17.75
N ALA A 67 11.80 4.55 18.09
CA ALA A 67 11.39 3.39 17.31
C ALA A 67 10.99 3.79 15.87
N MET A 68 10.20 4.85 15.73
CA MET A 68 9.82 5.40 14.43
C MET A 68 11.01 5.88 13.58
N ARG A 69 12.00 6.56 14.20
CA ARG A 69 13.24 6.96 13.52
C ARG A 69 14.02 5.77 13.00
N ALA A 70 14.13 4.70 13.79
CA ALA A 70 14.85 3.49 13.37
C ALA A 70 14.22 2.86 12.10
N VAL A 71 12.88 2.81 12.02
CA VAL A 71 12.18 2.39 10.81
C VAL A 71 12.48 3.33 9.63
N SER A 72 12.37 4.65 9.84
CA SER A 72 12.64 5.64 8.79
C SER A 72 14.06 5.51 8.21
N SER A 73 15.07 5.41 9.07
CA SER A 73 16.48 5.25 8.65
C SER A 73 16.70 3.95 7.87
N HIS A 74 16.10 2.83 8.30
CA HIS A 74 16.20 1.58 7.54
C HIS A 74 15.48 1.69 6.18
N ALA A 75 14.38 2.43 6.07
CA ALA A 75 13.68 2.63 4.79
C ALA A 75 14.50 3.46 3.79
N GLU A 76 15.18 4.49 4.27
CA GLU A 76 16.11 5.29 3.48
C GLU A 76 17.28 4.44 2.94
N ALA A 77 17.89 3.62 3.80
CA ALA A 77 18.95 2.69 3.38
C ALA A 77 18.44 1.67 2.35
N THR A 78 17.25 1.09 2.60
CA THR A 78 16.58 0.13 1.72
C THR A 78 16.34 0.70 0.31
N LEU A 79 15.82 1.92 0.22
CA LEU A 79 15.55 2.60 -1.05
C LEU A 79 16.81 2.81 -1.90
N SER A 80 17.97 2.91 -1.26
CA SER A 80 19.27 3.03 -1.93
C SER A 80 19.78 1.67 -2.41
N GLU A 81 19.62 0.61 -1.60
CA GLU A 81 20.06 -0.75 -1.93
C GLU A 81 19.22 -1.39 -3.05
N ILE A 82 17.90 -1.19 -3.05
CA ILE A 82 17.00 -1.95 -3.93
C ILE A 82 17.11 -1.54 -5.41
N ARG A 83 17.52 -0.30 -5.69
CA ARG A 83 17.55 0.23 -7.07
C ARG A 83 18.52 -0.51 -8.00
N PRO A 84 19.79 -0.75 -7.64
CA PRO A 84 20.69 -1.60 -8.42
C PRO A 84 20.10 -2.99 -8.70
N LEU A 85 19.59 -3.66 -7.66
CA LEU A 85 19.04 -5.02 -7.74
C LEU A 85 17.91 -5.12 -8.78
N LEU A 86 17.00 -4.15 -8.79
CA LEU A 86 15.85 -4.14 -9.70
C LEU A 86 16.24 -3.73 -11.12
N ARG A 87 17.23 -2.84 -11.27
CA ARG A 87 17.76 -2.45 -12.58
C ARG A 87 18.32 -3.64 -13.34
N GLU A 88 19.09 -4.49 -12.67
CA GLU A 88 19.66 -5.72 -13.26
C GLU A 88 18.59 -6.69 -13.78
N ARG A 89 17.36 -6.61 -13.25
CA ARG A 89 16.22 -7.46 -13.60
C ARG A 89 15.28 -6.85 -14.64
N GLY A 90 15.55 -5.62 -15.06
CA GLY A 90 14.64 -4.83 -15.90
C GLY A 90 13.30 -4.55 -15.19
N LEU A 91 13.29 -4.50 -13.86
CA LEU A 91 12.12 -4.15 -13.06
C LEU A 91 12.08 -2.63 -12.80
N PRO A 92 10.91 -2.07 -12.44
CA PRO A 92 10.79 -0.65 -12.16
C PRO A 92 11.74 -0.22 -11.04
N ILE A 93 12.48 0.88 -11.24
CA ILE A 93 13.40 1.46 -10.23
C ILE A 93 12.78 2.63 -9.45
N SER A 94 11.47 2.85 -9.64
CA SER A 94 10.71 3.89 -8.95
C SER A 94 9.22 3.57 -8.95
N ALA A 95 8.46 4.29 -8.13
CA ALA A 95 7.00 4.24 -8.11
C ALA A 95 6.32 4.85 -9.35
N GLY A 96 7.05 5.58 -10.21
CA GLY A 96 6.47 6.31 -11.34
C GLY A 96 5.99 5.35 -12.45
N GLY A 97 4.72 5.47 -12.86
CA GLY A 97 4.17 4.75 -14.02
C GLY A 97 2.85 3.99 -13.82
N SER A 98 2.22 4.01 -12.63
CA SER A 98 0.85 3.51 -12.42
C SER A 98 -0.06 4.61 -11.88
N MET A 99 -1.00 5.07 -12.71
CA MET A 99 -1.87 6.22 -12.42
C MET A 99 -3.26 5.84 -11.89
N VAL A 100 -3.48 4.61 -11.42
CA VAL A 100 -4.80 4.15 -10.95
C VAL A 100 -4.67 3.67 -9.51
N GLY A 101 -5.17 4.48 -8.56
CA GLY A 101 -5.35 4.10 -7.14
C GLY A 101 -4.71 5.05 -6.11
N ALA A 102 -3.56 5.65 -6.41
CA ALA A 102 -2.79 6.42 -5.41
C ALA A 102 -3.42 7.76 -4.98
N ALA A 103 -4.27 8.36 -5.83
CA ALA A 103 -4.87 9.67 -5.57
C ALA A 103 -5.97 9.66 -4.50
N PHE A 104 -6.64 8.52 -4.27
CA PHE A 104 -7.70 8.43 -3.26
C PHE A 104 -7.19 8.08 -1.85
N SER A 105 -6.02 7.42 -1.73
CA SER A 105 -5.38 7.19 -0.42
C SER A 105 -4.69 8.46 0.09
N ALA A 106 -3.87 9.11 -0.75
CA ALA A 106 -3.13 10.31 -0.34
C ALA A 106 -4.04 11.50 0.04
N LEU A 107 -5.23 11.61 -0.57
CA LEU A 107 -6.19 12.67 -0.25
C LEU A 107 -6.95 12.39 1.06
N ARG A 108 -7.25 11.11 1.36
CA ARG A 108 -7.85 10.72 2.65
C ARG A 108 -6.85 10.84 3.80
N ASP A 109 -5.59 10.49 3.54
CA ASP A 109 -4.51 10.56 4.52
C ASP A 109 -4.23 12.01 4.95
N HIS A 110 -4.31 12.98 4.02
CA HIS A 110 -4.11 14.40 4.36
C HIS A 110 -5.27 15.05 5.14
N LEU A 111 -6.52 14.58 4.92
CA LEU A 111 -7.72 15.11 5.57
C LEU A 111 -7.98 14.50 6.95
N ALA A 112 -7.66 13.21 7.16
CA ALA A 112 -7.84 12.54 8.45
C ALA A 112 -6.79 12.98 9.49
N ASP A 113 -5.54 13.22 9.07
CA ASP A 113 -4.42 13.55 9.96
C ASP A 113 -4.60 14.81 10.82
N HIS A 114 -5.49 15.73 10.44
CA HIS A 114 -5.78 16.94 11.21
C HIS A 114 -6.82 16.73 12.32
N LEU A 115 -7.51 15.58 12.35
CA LEU A 115 -8.56 15.25 13.33
C LEU A 115 -8.23 14.02 14.17
N LEU A 116 -7.13 13.31 13.86
CA LEU A 116 -6.68 12.16 14.62
C LEU A 116 -5.87 12.60 15.84
N SER A 117 -6.10 11.91 16.95
CA SER A 117 -5.22 11.99 18.11
C SER A 117 -3.83 11.44 17.75
N THR A 118 -2.81 11.86 18.50
CA THR A 118 -1.42 11.42 18.30
C THR A 118 -1.31 9.88 18.28
N GLU A 119 -2.03 9.19 19.18
CA GLU A 119 -2.05 7.71 19.20
C GLU A 119 -2.68 7.10 17.93
N ARG A 120 -3.75 7.69 17.39
CA ARG A 120 -4.39 7.18 16.18
C ARG A 120 -3.50 7.37 14.95
N SER A 121 -2.82 8.51 14.84
CA SER A 121 -1.88 8.77 13.75
C SER A 121 -0.67 7.82 13.81
N TYR A 122 -0.13 7.59 15.01
CA TYR A 122 0.91 6.60 15.26
C TYR A 122 0.48 5.18 14.83
N ARG A 123 -0.73 4.75 15.20
CA ARG A 123 -1.28 3.44 14.79
C ARG A 123 -1.52 3.32 13.29
N GLY A 124 -1.98 4.39 12.65
CA GLY A 124 -2.12 4.43 11.19
C GLY A 124 -0.77 4.22 10.50
N THR A 125 0.27 4.87 11.02
CA THR A 125 1.64 4.74 10.51
C THR A 125 2.20 3.33 10.75
N LEU A 126 1.95 2.73 11.92
CA LEU A 126 2.29 1.33 12.20
C LEU A 126 1.57 0.35 11.26
N LEU A 127 0.29 0.58 10.96
CA LEU A 127 -0.47 -0.26 10.02
C LEU A 127 0.16 -0.23 8.62
N GLY A 128 0.58 0.95 8.14
CA GLY A 128 1.30 1.08 6.88
C GLY A 128 2.63 0.32 6.85
N MET A 129 3.36 0.25 7.96
CA MET A 129 4.58 -0.54 8.05
C MET A 129 4.31 -2.05 7.99
N ARG A 130 3.26 -2.52 8.67
CA ARG A 130 2.86 -3.93 8.62
C ARG A 130 2.45 -4.35 7.22
N HIS A 131 1.69 -3.51 6.52
CA HIS A 131 1.39 -3.70 5.10
C HIS A 131 2.68 -3.86 4.26
N GLY A 132 3.71 -3.06 4.54
CA GLY A 132 5.01 -3.22 3.89
C GLY A 132 5.70 -4.56 4.18
N VAL A 133 5.56 -5.09 5.38
CA VAL A 133 6.08 -6.43 5.73
C VAL A 133 5.34 -7.51 4.92
N ASP A 134 4.02 -7.48 4.90
CA ASP A 134 3.18 -8.43 4.18
C ASP A 134 3.47 -8.37 2.66
N LEU A 135 3.67 -7.17 2.11
CA LEU A 135 4.06 -6.96 0.72
C LEU A 135 5.42 -7.60 0.39
N VAL A 136 6.42 -7.48 1.26
CA VAL A 136 7.74 -8.08 1.03
C VAL A 136 7.72 -9.60 1.21
N GLU A 137 6.88 -10.14 2.10
CA GLU A 137 6.62 -11.59 2.17
C GLU A 137 6.06 -12.11 0.84
N LEU A 138 5.05 -11.44 0.28
CA LEU A 138 4.46 -11.81 -0.99
C LEU A 138 5.49 -11.69 -2.13
N LEU A 139 6.29 -10.62 -2.14
CA LEU A 139 7.37 -10.45 -3.10
C LEU A 139 8.41 -11.58 -3.01
N GLN A 140 8.79 -11.98 -1.80
CA GLN A 140 9.71 -13.09 -1.56
C GLN A 140 9.15 -14.41 -2.11
N TYR A 141 7.88 -14.69 -1.84
CA TYR A 141 7.20 -15.87 -2.33
C TYR A 141 7.22 -15.92 -3.85
N VAL A 142 6.79 -14.84 -4.52
CA VAL A 142 6.78 -14.76 -5.99
C VAL A 142 8.19 -14.90 -6.55
N ALA A 143 9.18 -14.19 -6.00
CA ALA A 143 10.57 -14.30 -6.43
C ALA A 143 11.10 -15.74 -6.31
N THR A 144 10.70 -16.47 -5.28
CA THR A 144 11.08 -17.87 -5.08
C THR A 144 10.45 -18.78 -6.13
N VAL A 145 9.15 -18.62 -6.40
CA VAL A 145 8.42 -19.39 -7.42
C VAL A 145 8.99 -19.17 -8.82
N GLU A 146 9.38 -17.92 -9.14
CA GLU A 146 10.00 -17.56 -10.42
C GLU A 146 11.50 -17.91 -10.50
N GLY A 147 12.09 -18.47 -9.44
CA GLY A 147 13.51 -18.84 -9.39
C GLY A 147 14.49 -17.66 -9.27
N ASP A 148 14.01 -16.44 -8.99
CA ASP A 148 14.83 -15.24 -8.75
C ASP A 148 15.44 -15.27 -7.34
N THR A 149 16.41 -16.17 -7.17
CA THR A 149 17.09 -16.43 -5.89
C THR A 149 17.70 -15.17 -5.26
N PRO A 150 18.37 -14.26 -6.00
CA PRO A 150 18.93 -13.08 -5.36
C PRO A 150 17.87 -12.07 -4.89
N LEU A 151 16.72 -11.94 -5.57
CA LEU A 151 15.61 -11.11 -5.07
C LEU A 151 14.97 -11.72 -3.84
N ALA A 152 14.74 -13.05 -3.84
CA ALA A 152 14.22 -13.75 -2.67
C ALA A 152 15.17 -13.62 -1.46
N ALA A 153 16.48 -13.72 -1.68
CA ALA A 153 17.50 -13.53 -0.64
C ALA A 153 17.54 -12.08 -0.12
N TRP A 154 17.35 -11.09 -0.98
CA TRP A 154 17.22 -9.70 -0.58
C TRP A 154 15.98 -9.49 0.30
N CYS A 155 14.82 -10.03 -0.09
CA CYS A 155 13.60 -9.96 0.72
C CYS A 155 13.79 -10.61 2.10
N ALA A 156 14.46 -11.77 2.16
CA ALA A 156 14.77 -12.43 3.43
C ALA A 156 15.58 -11.54 4.37
N ARG A 157 16.65 -10.89 3.87
CA ARG A 157 17.46 -9.95 4.65
C ARG A 157 16.62 -8.76 5.09
N TRP A 158 15.87 -8.16 4.17
CA TRP A 158 14.97 -7.04 4.50
C TRP A 158 13.99 -7.41 5.61
N LEU A 159 13.36 -8.59 5.54
CA LEU A 159 12.40 -9.06 6.54
C LEU A 159 13.06 -9.28 7.90
N SER A 160 14.26 -9.87 7.91
CA SER A 160 15.02 -10.11 9.15
C SER A 160 15.38 -8.81 9.88
N MET A 161 15.59 -7.72 9.14
CA MET A 161 15.93 -6.41 9.68
C MET A 161 14.68 -5.58 10.01
N ARG A 162 13.66 -5.58 9.14
CA ARG A 162 12.47 -4.73 9.31
C ARG A 162 11.54 -5.22 10.41
N ARG A 163 11.26 -6.53 10.50
CA ARG A 163 10.26 -7.05 11.45
C ARG A 163 10.55 -6.65 12.90
N PRO A 164 11.78 -6.79 13.43
CA PRO A 164 12.08 -6.37 14.79
C PRO A 164 11.85 -4.87 15.02
N LEU A 165 12.09 -4.03 14.00
CA LEU A 165 11.85 -2.59 14.09
C LEU A 165 10.36 -2.27 14.15
N VAL A 166 9.54 -2.94 13.33
CA VAL A 166 8.08 -2.77 13.32
C VAL A 166 7.46 -3.29 14.63
N GLU A 167 7.96 -4.41 15.16
CA GLU A 167 7.52 -4.91 16.46
C GLU A 167 7.95 -3.99 17.62
N ALA A 168 9.13 -3.36 17.54
CA ALA A 168 9.52 -2.34 18.51
C ALA A 168 8.56 -1.14 18.47
N VAL A 169 8.18 -0.65 17.28
CA VAL A 169 7.16 0.41 17.13
C VAL A 169 5.83 -0.02 17.73
N ALA A 170 5.40 -1.27 17.51
CA ALA A 170 4.17 -1.81 18.09
C ALA A 170 4.23 -1.89 19.62
N GLY A 171 5.36 -2.31 20.20
CA GLY A 171 5.56 -2.38 21.65
C GLY A 171 5.40 -1.03 22.35
N GLU A 172 5.78 0.05 21.68
CA GLU A 172 5.64 1.42 22.21
C GLU A 172 4.19 1.92 22.27
N LEU A 173 3.20 1.16 21.77
CA LEU A 173 1.79 1.47 22.03
C LEU A 173 1.45 1.49 23.52
N ALA A 174 2.16 0.69 24.34
CA ALA A 174 2.03 0.70 25.79
C ALA A 174 2.40 2.07 26.40
N TRP A 175 3.31 2.83 25.77
CA TRP A 175 3.67 4.18 26.22
C TRP A 175 2.49 5.14 26.18
N PHE A 176 1.63 5.03 25.17
CA PHE A 176 0.41 5.83 25.02
C PHE A 176 -0.64 5.44 26.05
N ALA A 177 -0.82 4.14 26.31
CA ALA A 177 -1.74 3.65 27.34
C ALA A 177 -1.37 4.20 28.73
N ALA A 178 -0.08 4.28 29.05
CA ALA A 178 0.41 4.86 30.29
C ALA A 178 0.33 6.41 30.34
N ARG A 179 0.02 7.08 29.22
CA ARG A 179 0.04 8.55 29.08
C ARG A 179 -1.17 9.06 28.27
N PRO A 180 -2.41 8.84 28.74
CA PRO A 180 -3.62 9.13 27.98
C PRO A 180 -3.74 10.59 27.54
N MET A 181 -3.30 11.55 28.37
CA MET A 181 -3.30 12.98 28.00
C MET A 181 -2.41 13.29 26.78
N ARG A 182 -1.28 12.59 26.63
CA ARG A 182 -0.43 12.74 25.43
C ARG A 182 -1.01 11.98 24.25
N ALA A 183 -1.63 10.82 24.50
CA ALA A 183 -2.24 10.00 23.45
C ALA A 183 -3.40 10.71 22.73
N THR A 184 -4.20 11.50 23.45
CA THR A 184 -5.39 12.18 22.93
C THR A 184 -5.13 13.58 22.37
N ARG A 185 -3.93 14.14 22.55
CA ARG A 185 -3.56 15.43 21.94
C ARG A 185 -3.69 15.34 20.41
N ALA A 186 -4.23 16.38 19.79
CA ALA A 186 -4.28 16.49 18.34
C ALA A 186 -2.85 16.33 17.76
N ALA A 187 -2.71 15.56 16.69
CA ALA A 187 -1.40 15.27 16.11
C ALA A 187 -0.75 16.51 15.43
N LYS A 188 -1.52 17.58 15.20
CA LYS A 188 -1.04 18.88 14.68
C LYS A 188 -1.63 20.02 15.52
N ASP A 189 -0.80 20.96 15.96
CA ASP A 189 -1.24 22.22 16.59
C ASP A 189 -1.73 23.24 15.52
N ASP A 190 -2.61 24.14 15.98
CA ASP A 190 -3.61 24.97 15.28
C ASP A 190 -3.17 25.91 14.13
N VAL A 191 -4.04 26.00 13.11
CA VAL A 191 -4.47 27.14 12.25
C VAL A 191 -5.18 26.57 11.00
N THR A 192 -4.61 25.56 10.35
CA THR A 192 -5.19 24.89 9.17
C THR A 192 -6.37 23.98 9.52
N ALA A 193 -6.40 23.42 10.73
CA ALA A 193 -7.49 22.54 11.18
C ALA A 193 -8.84 23.27 11.34
N HIS A 194 -8.84 24.58 11.64
CA HIS A 194 -10.07 25.40 11.69
C HIS A 194 -10.59 25.75 10.30
N VAL A 195 -9.69 26.08 9.36
CA VAL A 195 -10.04 26.38 7.96
C VAL A 195 -10.61 25.13 7.26
N LEU A 196 -10.02 23.96 7.49
CA LEU A 196 -10.53 22.69 6.97
C LEU A 196 -11.87 22.28 7.57
N ARG A 197 -12.09 22.50 8.89
CA ARG A 197 -13.42 22.29 9.52
C ARG A 197 -14.48 23.20 8.91
N GLY A 198 -14.15 24.46 8.60
CA GLY A 198 -15.05 25.39 7.91
C GLY A 198 -15.43 24.93 6.50
N LEU A 199 -14.48 24.37 5.74
CA LEU A 199 -14.72 23.85 4.39
C LEU A 199 -15.59 22.59 4.38
N VAL A 200 -15.34 21.64 5.28
CA VAL A 200 -16.15 20.41 5.38
C VAL A 200 -17.60 20.72 5.76
N ASN A 201 -17.82 21.61 6.72
CA ASN A 201 -19.16 22.06 7.10
C ASN A 201 -19.86 22.80 5.94
N GLY A 202 -19.11 23.54 5.11
CA GLY A 202 -19.61 24.20 3.91
C GLY A 202 -20.09 23.21 2.85
N VAL A 203 -19.35 22.11 2.62
CA VAL A 203 -19.74 21.05 1.67
C VAL A 203 -20.97 20.30 2.16
N GLU A 204 -21.09 20.01 3.46
CA GLU A 204 -22.30 19.40 4.03
C GLU A 204 -23.52 20.32 3.91
N LEU A 205 -23.36 21.63 4.09
CA LEU A 205 -24.43 22.62 3.88
C LEU A 205 -24.89 22.66 2.41
N VAL A 206 -23.97 22.59 1.45
CA VAL A 206 -24.30 22.52 0.03
C VAL A 206 -24.98 21.20 -0.33
N ALA A 207 -24.51 20.08 0.20
CA ALA A 207 -25.12 18.77 0.00
C ALA A 207 -26.54 18.70 0.60
N GLN A 208 -26.76 19.28 1.78
CA GLN A 208 -28.09 19.39 2.39
C GLN A 208 -29.02 20.32 1.59
N ARG A 209 -28.49 21.38 0.97
CA ARG A 209 -29.27 22.31 0.14
C ARG A 209 -29.67 21.67 -1.19
N LEU A 210 -28.78 20.91 -1.81
CA LEU A 210 -29.07 20.12 -3.01
C LEU A 210 -30.09 19.00 -2.71
N ARG A 211 -29.95 18.31 -1.58
CA ARG A 211 -30.90 17.27 -1.16
C ARG A 211 -32.29 17.83 -0.92
N ARG A 212 -32.41 19.04 -0.35
CA ARG A 212 -33.69 19.76 -0.20
C ARG A 212 -34.30 20.14 -1.54
N LEU A 213 -33.52 20.67 -2.48
CA LEU A 213 -34.02 21.04 -3.82
C LEU A 213 -34.54 19.83 -4.62
N LEU A 214 -33.91 18.66 -4.46
CA LEU A 214 -34.36 17.42 -5.11
C LEU A 214 -35.66 16.87 -4.50
N THR A 215 -35.94 17.10 -3.22
CA THR A 215 -37.23 16.76 -2.59
C THR A 215 -38.40 17.68 -2.95
N PHE A 216 -38.15 18.87 -3.52
CA PHE A 216 -39.21 19.80 -3.96
C PHE A 216 -39.49 19.72 -5.48
N ALA A 217 -38.81 18.85 -6.21
CA ALA A 217 -38.92 18.68 -7.65
C ALA A 217 -39.58 17.34 -8.07
N GLY A 218 -40.16 16.61 -7.12
CA GLY A 218 -41.01 15.44 -7.35
C GLY A 218 -42.37 15.64 -6.71
#